data_AF-A0A9P7Z1W0-F1
#
_entry.id   AF-A0A9P7Z1W0-F1
#
_cell.length_a   1.000
_cell.length_b   1.000
_cell.length_c   1.000
_cell.angle_alpha   90.00
_cell.angle_beta   90.00
_cell.angle_gamma   90.00
#
_symmetry.space_group_name_H-M   'P 1'
#
loop_
_entity.id
_entity.type
_entity.pdbx_description
1 polymer ?
#
loop_
_entity_poly.entity_id
_entity_poly.type
_entity_poly.pdbx_seq_one_letter_code
_entity_poly.pdbx_strand_id
1 'polypeptide(L)'
;MDSYVRYWVKMLNGAKWQVSSAGDPRCQISIAFACSDARKPDKPRRHCIILVIESTSGITIKRALAIFGYDDAPQGHCEVMFKAVRVPASNIILGKGYVNLDLTGSPPIV
;
A
#
# COMPACT_ATOMS: atom_id res chain seq x y z
N MET A 1 -2.07 -18.24 28.49
CA MET A 1 -2.78 -17.32 29.41
C MET A 1 -2.37 -15.88 29.11
N ASP A 2 -3.00 -15.10 28.26
CA ASP A 2 -3.76 -15.31 27.03
C ASP A 2 -3.92 -13.91 26.41
N SER A 3 -3.91 -13.88 25.07
CA SER A 3 -4.73 -12.98 24.24
C SER A 3 -4.76 -11.46 24.52
N TYR A 4 -3.63 -10.77 24.35
CA TYR A 4 -3.66 -9.35 23.94
C TYR A 4 -2.96 -9.17 22.60
N VAL A 5 -3.72 -9.48 21.55
CA VAL A 5 -3.44 -9.12 20.15
C VAL A 5 -3.16 -7.62 20.12
N ARG A 6 -1.90 -7.23 19.92
CA ARG A 6 -1.49 -5.83 19.77
C ARG A 6 -1.97 -5.30 18.41
N TYR A 7 -3.19 -4.79 18.36
CA TYR A 7 -3.77 -4.08 17.21
C TYR A 7 -3.05 -2.73 16.98
N TRP A 8 -1.84 -2.76 16.41
CA TRP A 8 -1.23 -1.51 15.94
C TRP A 8 -1.92 -1.06 14.66
N VAL A 9 -2.54 0.11 14.68
CA VAL A 9 -3.00 0.81 13.48
C VAL A 9 -1.79 1.50 12.86
N LYS A 10 -1.50 1.19 11.59
CA LYS A 10 -0.50 1.93 10.80
C LYS A 10 -1.17 3.11 10.12
N MET A 11 -0.52 4.27 10.22
CA MET A 11 -0.95 5.50 9.59
C MET A 11 -0.22 5.64 8.25
N LEU A 12 -0.95 5.57 7.15
CA LEU A 12 -0.42 5.79 5.82
C LEU A 12 -0.59 7.26 5.43
N ASN A 13 0.51 7.88 5.01
CA ASN A 13 0.55 9.24 4.52
C ASN A 13 1.38 9.29 3.24
N GLY A 14 0.91 10.05 2.25
CA GLY A 14 1.64 10.32 1.03
C GLY A 14 0.76 10.33 -0.21
N ALA A 15 1.40 10.46 -1.37
CA ALA A 15 0.75 10.41 -2.67
C ALA A 15 1.27 9.23 -3.47
N LYS A 16 0.38 8.59 -4.23
CA LYS A 16 0.71 7.62 -5.26
C LYS A 16 0.15 8.12 -6.59
N TRP A 17 0.86 7.81 -7.66
CA TRP A 17 0.55 8.29 -8.99
C TRP A 17 0.54 7.12 -9.97
N GLN A 18 -0.18 7.27 -11.08
CA GLN A 18 -0.43 6.21 -12.06
C GLN A 18 -1.06 4.95 -11.43
N VAL A 19 -1.95 5.12 -10.45
CA VAL A 19 -2.66 4.00 -9.84
C VAL A 19 -3.78 3.57 -10.79
N SER A 20 -3.56 2.47 -11.49
CA SER A 20 -4.54 1.92 -12.43
C SER A 20 -5.79 1.42 -11.68
N SER A 21 -6.97 1.57 -12.28
CA SER A 21 -8.25 1.09 -11.73
C SER A 21 -8.72 1.76 -10.44
N ALA A 22 -7.98 2.72 -9.88
CA ALA A 22 -8.38 3.39 -8.64
C ALA A 22 -9.70 4.19 -8.79
N GLY A 23 -10.04 4.63 -10.00
CA GLY A 23 -11.30 5.32 -10.30
C GLY A 23 -12.50 4.39 -10.55
N ASP A 24 -12.28 3.08 -10.70
CA ASP A 24 -13.36 2.13 -10.99
C ASP A 24 -14.13 1.80 -9.70
N PRO A 25 -15.46 1.95 -9.64
CA PRO A 25 -16.25 1.62 -8.45
C PRO A 25 -16.16 0.14 -8.04
N ARG A 26 -15.69 -0.75 -8.91
CA ARG A 26 -15.44 -2.17 -8.59
C ARG A 26 -14.12 -2.39 -7.87
N CYS A 27 -13.19 -1.44 -7.93
CA CYS A 27 -11.92 -1.50 -7.22
C CYS A 27 -12.15 -1.21 -5.73
N GLN A 28 -12.25 -2.25 -4.92
CA GLN A 28 -12.53 -2.13 -3.48
C GLN A 28 -11.28 -2.24 -2.62
N ILE A 29 -10.18 -2.79 -3.16
CA ILE A 29 -8.94 -3.06 -2.44
C ILE A 29 -7.75 -2.70 -3.32
N SER A 30 -6.80 -1.94 -2.78
CA SER A 30 -5.49 -1.69 -3.37
C SER A 30 -4.37 -2.37 -2.60
N ILE A 31 -3.33 -2.74 -3.34
CA ILE A 31 -2.05 -3.20 -2.79
C ILE A 31 -1.09 -2.01 -2.81
N ALA A 32 -0.69 -1.52 -1.64
CA ALA A 32 0.20 -0.37 -1.52
C ALA A 32 1.61 -0.80 -1.09
N PHE A 33 2.60 -0.28 -1.80
CA PHE A 33 3.99 -0.33 -1.38
C PHE A 33 4.33 0.88 -0.52
N ALA A 34 4.69 0.66 0.75
CA ALA A 34 4.89 1.72 1.73
C ALA A 34 6.26 1.61 2.43
N CYS A 35 6.84 2.77 2.80
CA CYS A 35 8.01 2.82 3.66
C CYS A 35 7.56 2.64 5.11
N SER A 36 7.98 1.55 5.75
CA SER A 36 7.61 1.19 7.11
C SER A 36 8.56 1.72 8.19
N ASP A 37 9.83 1.97 7.84
CA ASP A 37 10.84 2.58 8.71
C ASP A 37 11.94 3.30 7.91
N ALA A 38 11.76 4.59 7.66
CA ALA A 38 12.69 5.39 6.86
C ALA A 38 14.11 5.50 7.45
N ARG A 39 14.31 5.18 8.74
CA ARG A 39 15.61 5.28 9.41
C ARG A 39 16.48 4.04 9.20
N LYS A 40 15.93 2.93 8.71
CA LYS A 40 16.68 1.69 8.53
C LYS A 40 17.71 1.86 7.40
N PRO A 41 19.00 1.55 7.63
CA PRO A 41 20.06 1.74 6.63
C PRO A 41 19.90 0.78 5.43
N ASP A 42 19.35 -0.41 5.68
CA ASP A 42 19.00 -1.38 4.65
C ASP A 42 17.77 -0.91 3.85
N LYS A 43 18.04 -0.30 2.69
CA LYS A 43 17.02 0.31 1.82
C LYS A 43 15.95 -0.68 1.35
N PRO A 44 16.25 -1.92 0.91
CA PRO A 44 15.21 -2.91 0.62
C PRO A 44 14.32 -3.22 1.84
N ARG A 45 14.92 -3.45 3.01
CA ARG A 45 14.18 -3.91 4.20
C ARG A 45 13.42 -2.81 4.95
N ARG A 46 13.42 -1.57 4.46
CA ARG A 46 12.63 -0.47 5.05
C ARG A 46 11.18 -0.44 4.57
N HIS A 47 10.86 -1.16 3.50
CA HIS A 47 9.55 -1.12 2.88
C HIS A 47 8.69 -2.34 3.27
N CYS A 48 7.39 -2.24 3.01
CA CYS A 48 6.43 -3.34 3.14
C CYS A 48 5.34 -3.22 2.08
N ILE A 49 4.60 -4.31 1.89
CA ILE A 49 3.40 -4.37 1.07
C ILE A 49 2.20 -4.42 2.02
N ILE A 50 1.18 -3.60 1.80
CA ILE A 50 -0.01 -3.51 2.65
C ILE A 50 -1.30 -3.47 1.82
N LEU A 51 -2.31 -4.21 2.25
CA LEU A 51 -3.67 -4.14 1.70
C LEU A 51 -4.41 -2.94 2.26
N VAL A 52 -4.99 -2.13 1.37
CA VAL A 52 -5.76 -0.93 1.70
C VAL A 52 -7.15 -1.08 1.13
N ILE A 53 -8.17 -0.90 1.98
CA ILE A 53 -9.57 -0.90 1.54
C ILE A 53 -9.89 0.51 1.04
N GLU A 54 -10.40 0.65 -0.18
CA GLU A 54 -10.62 1.96 -0.83
C GLU A 54 -11.65 2.84 -0.10
N SER A 55 -12.60 2.23 0.61
CA SER A 55 -13.57 2.95 1.46
C SER A 55 -12.99 3.46 2.78
N THR A 56 -11.69 3.25 3.06
CA THR A 56 -11.06 3.71 4.30
C THR A 56 -10.94 5.23 4.30
N SER A 57 -11.40 5.86 5.40
CA SER A 57 -11.29 7.31 5.58
C SER A 57 -9.86 7.82 5.41
N GLY A 58 -9.71 8.92 4.66
CA GLY A 58 -8.43 9.59 4.38
C GLY A 58 -7.82 9.23 3.03
N ILE A 59 -8.42 8.31 2.28
CA ILE A 59 -8.08 8.04 0.88
C ILE A 59 -8.85 9.04 0.01
N THR A 60 -8.19 9.63 -0.97
CA THR A 60 -8.81 10.55 -1.92
C THR A 60 -8.21 10.39 -3.29
N ILE A 61 -9.05 10.07 -4.28
CA ILE A 61 -8.70 10.16 -5.69
C ILE A 61 -8.64 11.64 -6.05
N LYS A 62 -7.43 12.15 -6.34
CA LYS A 62 -7.21 13.57 -6.62
C LYS A 62 -7.63 13.95 -8.03
N ARG A 63 -7.30 13.09 -9.01
CA ARG A 63 -7.65 13.27 -10.43
C ARG A 63 -7.36 12.00 -11.22
N ALA A 64 -8.08 11.85 -12.33
CA ALA A 64 -7.69 10.96 -13.41
C ALA A 64 -6.52 11.56 -14.22
N LEU A 65 -5.70 10.70 -14.82
CA LEU A 65 -4.55 11.06 -15.64
C LEU A 65 -4.81 10.65 -17.07
N ALA A 66 -4.56 11.56 -18.00
CA ALA A 66 -4.63 11.25 -19.42
C ALA A 66 -3.26 10.76 -19.93
N ILE A 67 -3.28 9.71 -20.75
CA ILE A 67 -2.13 9.22 -21.50
C ILE A 67 -2.34 9.61 -22.95
N PHE A 68 -1.49 10.51 -23.48
CA PHE A 68 -1.65 11.09 -24.82
C PHE A 68 -3.05 11.69 -25.10
N GLY A 69 -3.72 12.20 -24.06
CA GLY A 69 -5.07 12.78 -24.17
C GLY A 69 -6.22 11.80 -23.94
N TYR A 70 -5.97 10.51 -23.78
CA TYR A 70 -6.98 9.48 -23.47
C TYR A 70 -7.05 9.21 -21.97
N ASP A 71 -8.26 9.05 -21.43
CA ASP A 71 -8.51 8.81 -19.99
C ASP A 71 -8.57 7.33 -19.58
N ASP A 72 -8.72 6.43 -20.55
CA ASP A 72 -8.76 4.96 -20.39
C ASP A 72 -9.84 4.46 -19.39
N ALA A 73 -10.91 5.22 -19.23
CA ALA A 73 -12.02 4.83 -18.37
C ALA A 73 -12.70 3.54 -18.89
N PRO A 74 -13.15 2.60 -18.01
CA PRO A 74 -13.26 2.73 -16.56
C PRO A 74 -11.99 2.32 -15.77
N GLN A 75 -10.99 1.72 -16.43
CA GLN A 75 -9.77 1.26 -15.77
C GLN A 75 -8.94 2.48 -15.37
N GLY A 76 -8.49 3.27 -16.34
CA GLY A 76 -7.88 4.57 -16.14
C GLY A 76 -6.67 4.57 -15.21
N HIS A 77 -6.14 5.76 -14.96
CA HIS A 77 -5.05 5.94 -13.99
C HIS A 77 -5.34 7.15 -13.13
N CYS A 78 -5.08 7.04 -11.82
CA CYS A 78 -5.34 8.13 -10.90
C CYS A 78 -4.10 8.56 -10.11
N GLU A 79 -4.14 9.81 -9.67
CA GLU A 79 -3.38 10.27 -8.52
C GLU A 79 -4.20 10.03 -7.26
N VAL A 80 -3.65 9.28 -6.29
CA VAL A 80 -4.31 8.91 -5.05
C VAL A 80 -3.55 9.49 -3.86
N MET A 81 -4.27 10.20 -2.98
CA MET A 81 -3.74 10.80 -1.77
C MET A 81 -4.16 10.00 -0.55
N PHE A 82 -3.21 9.72 0.32
CA PHE A 82 -3.43 9.11 1.63
C PHE A 82 -3.14 10.16 2.70
N LYS A 83 -4.16 10.55 3.46
CA LYS A 83 -4.05 11.47 4.58
C LYS A 83 -4.49 10.78 5.86
N ALA A 84 -3.52 10.42 6.70
CA ALA A 84 -3.76 9.82 8.01
C ALA A 84 -4.63 8.55 7.95
N VAL A 85 -4.45 7.74 6.89
CA VAL A 85 -5.26 6.54 6.64
C VAL A 85 -4.86 5.44 7.63
N ARG A 86 -5.85 4.91 8.34
CA ARG A 86 -5.68 3.90 9.38
C ARG A 86 -5.83 2.50 8.80
N VAL A 87 -4.77 1.71 8.84
CA VAL A 87 -4.77 0.33 8.33
C VAL A 87 -4.36 -0.65 9.44
N PRO A 88 -5.10 -1.75 9.66
CA PRO A 88 -4.70 -2.78 10.60
C PRO A 88 -3.34 -3.39 10.24
N ALA A 89 -2.50 -3.71 11.23
CA ALA A 89 -1.22 -4.37 10.99
C ALA A 89 -1.36 -5.75 10.32
N SER A 90 -2.51 -6.42 10.48
CA SER A 90 -2.83 -7.69 9.83
C SER A 90 -2.94 -7.59 8.30
N ASN A 91 -3.08 -6.39 7.74
CA ASN A 91 -3.14 -6.17 6.31
C ASN A 91 -1.74 -6.15 5.66
N ILE A 92 -0.66 -6.19 6.45
CA ILE A 92 0.71 -6.26 5.92
C ILE A 92 0.94 -7.66 5.38
N ILE A 93 1.28 -7.74 4.09
CA ILE A 93 1.56 -8.99 3.39
C ILE A 93 2.99 -9.44 3.73
N LEU A 94 3.17 -10.71 4.11
CA LEU A 94 4.46 -11.36 4.45
C LEU A 94 5.28 -10.74 5.60
N GLY A 95 4.86 -9.62 6.18
CA GLY A 95 5.54 -8.94 7.29
C GLY A 95 6.42 -7.77 6.87
N LYS A 96 7.01 -7.07 7.86
CA LYS A 96 7.86 -5.88 7.60
C LYS A 96 9.22 -6.29 7.03
N GLY A 97 9.65 -5.64 5.94
CA GLY A 97 10.97 -5.85 5.35
C GLY A 97 11.07 -7.02 4.36
N TYR A 98 9.98 -7.77 4.13
CA TYR A 98 9.90 -8.87 3.15
C TYR A 98 9.46 -8.38 1.77
N VAL A 99 10.16 -7.38 1.25
CA VAL A 99 9.85 -6.78 -0.06
C VAL A 99 10.54 -7.49 -1.22
N ASN A 100 11.61 -8.23 -0.93
CA ASN A 100 12.14 -9.19 -1.87
C ASN A 100 11.43 -10.52 -1.60
N LEU A 101 10.48 -10.89 -2.47
CA LEU A 101 10.20 -12.32 -2.70
C LEU A 101 11.48 -12.87 -3.31
N ASP A 102 12.38 -13.39 -2.48
CA ASP A 102 13.41 -14.28 -2.99
C ASP A 102 12.69 -15.59 -3.34
N LEU A 103 12.34 -15.74 -4.62
CA LEU A 103 11.66 -16.93 -5.16
C LEU A 103 12.55 -18.18 -5.09
N THR A 104 13.78 -18.08 -4.58
CA THR A 104 14.74 -19.18 -4.47
C THR A 104 14.55 -20.06 -3.23
N GLY A 105 13.63 -19.72 -2.30
CA GLY A 105 13.33 -20.54 -1.14
C GLY A 105 14.43 -20.62 -0.07
N SER A 106 15.43 -19.74 -0.14
CA SER A 106 16.49 -19.66 0.87
C SER A 106 15.98 -19.03 2.18
N PRO A 107 16.12 -19.70 3.34
CA PRO A 107 15.80 -19.08 4.62
C PRO A 107 16.77 -17.92 4.91
N PRO A 108 16.32 -16.85 5.59
CA PRO A 108 17.14 -15.68 5.84
C PRO A 108 18.33 -16.02 6.75
N ILE A 109 19.54 -15.67 6.32
CA ILE A 109 20.73 -15.69 7.17
C ILE A 109 20.55 -14.60 8.24
N VAL A 110 20.65 -15.02 9.50
CA VAL A 110 20.54 -14.21 10.74
C VAL A 110 21.64 -13.16 10.80
#